data_AF-A0A2U3DNS1-F1
#
_entry.id   AF-A0A2U3DNS1-F1
#
_cell.length_a   1.000
_cell.length_b   1.000
_cell.length_c   1.000
_cell.angle_alpha   90.00
_cell.angle_beta   90.00
_cell.angle_gamma   90.00
#
_symmetry.space_group_name_H-M   'P 1'
#
loop_
_entity.id
_entity.type
_entity.pdbx_description
1 polymer ?
#
loop_
_entity_poly.entity_id
_entity_poly.type
_entity_poly.pdbx_seq_one_letter_code
_entity_poly.pdbx_strand_id
1 'polypeptide(L)'
;TKTWQGPKPGLESTIDLVLVTEELAEERVKCAIHPTEYGSDHRPIQTVFGIDVPCQDVEPRFLFKNAPWKAIRDRISRELKLVCWPAWGLQGQTDRFMRIIYTFWRNQARARRRAGSPAPELEKQAKEAAKEYHDAVRKQKRQHWEEFLAEDGNIWKASKYLGTRGSASVEEKVPPLKKEDGTTTMGRQDQAEELLRTFFPSLPPQIEAEPEGSQRPPVAWPELTREEVERKVMAAKPWKAPGDDGLPAMAW
;
A
#
# COMPACT_ATOMS: atom_id res chain seq x y z
N THR A 1 -8.23 -58.24 0.17
CA THR A 1 -8.92 -57.33 -0.76
C THR A 1 -8.01 -56.16 -1.10
N LYS A 2 -7.66 -55.97 -2.38
CA LYS A 2 -6.75 -54.88 -2.82
C LYS A 2 -7.58 -53.65 -3.19
N THR A 3 -7.29 -52.51 -2.59
CA THR A 3 -8.10 -51.29 -2.70
C THR A 3 -7.42 -50.23 -3.57
N TRP A 4 -6.15 -50.41 -3.90
CA TRP A 4 -5.42 -49.53 -4.79
C TRP A 4 -4.60 -50.33 -5.80
N GLN A 5 -4.54 -49.84 -7.03
CA GLN A 5 -3.75 -50.39 -8.13
C GLN A 5 -2.84 -49.31 -8.70
N GLY A 6 -1.54 -49.55 -8.65
CA GLY A 6 -0.54 -48.64 -9.17
C GLY A 6 -0.42 -48.65 -10.69
N PRO A 7 0.35 -47.70 -11.25
CA PRO A 7 0.49 -47.52 -12.70
C PRO A 7 1.26 -48.66 -13.39
N LYS A 8 1.85 -49.58 -12.64
CA LYS A 8 2.56 -50.75 -13.15
C LYS A 8 1.78 -52.03 -12.81
N PRO A 9 1.67 -53.00 -13.75
CA PRO A 9 1.04 -54.28 -13.48
C PRO A 9 1.67 -54.96 -12.25
N GLY A 10 0.82 -55.44 -11.33
CA GLY A 10 1.25 -56.14 -10.11
C GLY A 10 1.54 -55.25 -8.89
N LEU A 11 1.50 -53.92 -9.03
CA LEU A 11 1.66 -53.00 -7.89
C LEU A 11 0.32 -52.75 -7.20
N GLU A 12 -0.14 -53.68 -6.37
CA GLU A 12 -1.44 -53.58 -5.69
C GLU A 12 -1.30 -53.60 -4.16
N SER A 13 -1.97 -52.66 -3.50
CA SER A 13 -1.97 -52.53 -2.04
C SER A 13 -3.38 -52.39 -1.47
N THR A 14 -3.46 -52.49 -0.15
CA THR A 14 -4.68 -52.26 0.63
C THR A 14 -4.36 -51.12 1.58
N ILE A 15 -4.68 -49.90 1.16
CA ILE A 15 -4.39 -48.67 1.93
C ILE A 15 -5.66 -48.01 2.42
N ASP A 16 -6.81 -48.36 1.85
CA ASP A 16 -8.11 -47.85 2.25
C ASP A 16 -8.67 -48.77 3.34
N LEU A 17 -8.91 -48.20 4.52
CA LEU A 17 -9.37 -48.92 5.70
C LEU A 17 -10.65 -48.28 6.24
N VAL A 18 -11.60 -49.11 6.66
CA VAL A 18 -12.78 -48.66 7.42
C VAL A 18 -12.56 -49.11 8.86
N LEU A 19 -12.22 -48.17 9.72
CA LEU A 19 -12.02 -48.42 11.15
C LEU A 19 -13.33 -48.14 11.87
N VAL A 20 -13.71 -49.05 12.76
CA VAL A 20 -14.91 -48.98 13.57
C VAL A 20 -14.59 -49.34 15.01
N THR A 21 -15.44 -48.92 15.93
CA THR A 21 -15.42 -49.42 17.31
C THR A 21 -15.74 -50.92 17.32
N GLU A 22 -15.32 -51.60 18.38
CA GLU A 22 -15.58 -53.05 18.56
C GLU A 22 -17.07 -53.36 18.51
N GLU A 23 -17.88 -52.60 19.25
CA GLU A 23 -19.35 -52.71 19.26
C GLU A 23 -19.96 -52.59 17.85
N LEU A 24 -19.50 -51.63 17.05
CA LEU A 24 -20.01 -51.43 15.69
C LEU A 24 -19.49 -52.49 14.69
N ALA A 25 -18.36 -53.12 14.99
CA ALA A 25 -17.82 -54.20 14.19
C ALA A 25 -18.70 -55.47 14.25
N GLU A 26 -19.37 -55.70 15.38
CA GLU A 26 -20.33 -56.80 15.56
C GLU A 26 -21.58 -56.61 14.68
N GLU A 27 -22.00 -55.36 14.49
CA GLU A 27 -23.16 -54.99 13.65
C GLU A 27 -22.85 -54.91 12.15
N ARG A 28 -21.66 -55.34 11.72
CA ARG A 28 -21.21 -55.27 10.32
C ARG A 28 -21.85 -56.37 9.48
N VAL A 29 -22.81 -56.00 8.65
CA VAL A 29 -23.49 -56.85 7.65
C VAL A 29 -22.60 -57.14 6.43
N LYS A 30 -21.85 -56.14 5.92
CA LYS A 30 -21.02 -56.28 4.72
C LYS A 30 -19.77 -55.42 4.79
N CYS A 31 -18.65 -55.92 4.28
CA CYS A 31 -17.44 -55.14 3.98
C CYS A 31 -16.75 -55.77 2.76
N ALA A 32 -16.86 -55.13 1.60
CA ALA A 32 -16.33 -55.65 0.34
C ALA A 32 -15.99 -54.50 -0.61
N ILE A 33 -15.27 -54.79 -1.71
CA ILE A 33 -15.14 -53.81 -2.80
C ILE A 33 -16.53 -53.55 -3.39
N HIS A 34 -16.84 -52.27 -3.59
CA HIS A 34 -18.06 -51.85 -4.24
C HIS A 34 -18.03 -52.33 -5.71
N PRO A 35 -19.12 -52.93 -6.22
CA PRO A 35 -19.11 -53.58 -7.54
C PRO A 35 -18.92 -52.60 -8.70
N THR A 36 -19.24 -51.32 -8.49
CA THR A 36 -19.05 -50.27 -9.50
C THR A 36 -17.64 -49.72 -9.45
N GLU A 37 -16.90 -49.93 -10.55
CA GLU A 37 -15.61 -49.32 -10.84
C GLU A 37 -15.82 -47.92 -11.44
N TYR A 38 -15.18 -46.89 -10.88
CA TYR A 38 -15.31 -45.50 -11.36
C TYR A 38 -14.09 -45.02 -12.19
N GLY A 39 -13.20 -45.94 -12.57
CA GLY A 39 -11.99 -45.63 -13.35
C GLY A 39 -10.90 -44.89 -12.56
N SER A 40 -10.98 -44.85 -11.23
CA SER A 40 -9.88 -44.43 -10.36
C SER A 40 -8.92 -45.60 -10.12
N ASP A 41 -7.67 -45.29 -9.84
CA ASP A 41 -6.66 -46.20 -9.29
C ASP A 41 -7.01 -46.73 -7.88
N HIS A 42 -8.04 -46.16 -7.24
CA HIS A 42 -8.64 -46.67 -6.01
C HIS A 42 -9.98 -47.37 -6.27
N ARG A 43 -10.18 -48.50 -5.59
CA ARG A 43 -11.43 -49.25 -5.56
C ARG A 43 -12.22 -48.92 -4.29
N PRO A 44 -13.46 -48.43 -4.43
CA PRO A 44 -14.28 -48.07 -3.28
C PRO A 44 -14.61 -49.30 -2.43
N ILE A 45 -14.65 -49.12 -1.10
CA ILE A 45 -15.11 -50.14 -0.15
C ILE A 45 -16.56 -49.84 0.20
N GLN A 46 -17.42 -50.84 0.06
CA GLN A 46 -18.79 -50.82 0.58
C GLN A 46 -18.81 -51.51 1.94
N THR A 47 -19.11 -50.74 2.97
CA THR A 47 -19.38 -51.26 4.32
C THR A 47 -20.83 -50.98 4.69
N VAL A 48 -21.53 -52.00 5.18
CA VAL A 48 -22.94 -51.93 5.59
C VAL A 48 -23.04 -52.41 7.03
N PHE A 49 -23.72 -51.62 7.85
CA PHE A 49 -24.00 -51.93 9.26
C PHE A 49 -25.51 -52.11 9.45
N GLY A 50 -25.90 -53.08 10.26
CA GLY A 50 -27.29 -53.39 10.58
C GLY A 50 -27.80 -52.58 11.77
N ILE A 51 -27.59 -51.27 11.76
CA ILE A 51 -27.94 -50.39 12.89
C ILE A 51 -29.13 -49.50 12.57
N ASP A 52 -29.98 -49.25 13.56
CA ASP A 52 -31.00 -48.22 13.50
C ASP A 52 -30.37 -46.86 13.82
N VAL A 53 -30.19 -46.02 12.77
CA VAL A 53 -29.66 -44.66 12.94
C VAL A 53 -30.83 -43.71 13.19
N PRO A 54 -30.94 -43.07 14.37
CA PRO A 54 -31.97 -42.07 14.61
C PRO A 54 -31.81 -40.91 13.63
N CYS A 55 -32.89 -40.54 12.96
CA CYS A 55 -32.88 -39.41 12.04
C CYS A 55 -32.70 -38.12 12.86
N GLN A 56 -31.55 -37.45 12.69
CA GLN A 56 -31.34 -36.11 13.21
C GLN A 56 -31.69 -35.11 12.11
N ASP A 57 -32.53 -34.13 12.44
CA ASP A 57 -32.72 -32.94 11.62
C ASP A 57 -31.43 -32.12 11.66
N VAL A 58 -30.50 -32.43 10.75
CA VAL A 58 -29.26 -31.67 10.61
C VAL A 58 -29.58 -30.47 9.71
N GLU A 59 -29.42 -29.26 10.25
CA GLU A 59 -29.42 -28.02 9.47
C GLU A 59 -28.55 -28.19 8.21
N PRO A 60 -29.09 -28.01 7.00
CA PRO A 60 -28.37 -28.30 5.77
C PRO A 60 -27.12 -27.42 5.71
N ARG A 61 -25.94 -28.05 5.72
CA ARG A 61 -24.69 -27.36 5.43
C ARG A 61 -24.75 -26.81 4.02
N PHE A 62 -24.87 -25.49 3.89
CA PHE A 62 -24.82 -24.82 2.60
C PHE A 62 -23.52 -25.19 1.88
N LEU A 63 -23.63 -25.83 0.71
CA LEU A 63 -22.51 -25.88 -0.23
C LEU A 63 -22.09 -24.45 -0.56
N PHE A 64 -20.79 -24.18 -0.70
CA PHE A 64 -20.25 -22.85 -0.98
C PHE A 64 -21.00 -22.13 -2.13
N LYS A 65 -21.37 -22.87 -3.17
CA LYS A 65 -22.16 -22.39 -4.32
C LYS A 65 -23.59 -21.93 -3.99
N ASN A 66 -24.18 -22.45 -2.92
CA ASN A 66 -25.56 -22.16 -2.49
C ASN A 66 -25.61 -21.23 -1.27
N ALA A 67 -24.47 -20.69 -0.84
CA ALA A 67 -24.44 -19.77 0.28
C ALA A 67 -25.20 -18.48 -0.08
N PRO A 68 -25.97 -17.89 0.85
CA PRO A 68 -26.68 -16.64 0.64
C PRO A 68 -25.71 -15.46 0.67
N TRP A 69 -24.87 -15.36 -0.37
CA TRP A 69 -23.74 -14.43 -0.44
C TRP A 69 -24.11 -12.97 -0.22
N LYS A 70 -25.32 -12.58 -0.66
CA LYS A 70 -25.84 -11.24 -0.42
C LYS A 70 -26.04 -10.97 1.08
N ALA A 71 -26.75 -11.87 1.78
CA ALA A 71 -26.99 -11.74 3.22
C ALA A 71 -25.68 -11.79 4.03
N ILE A 72 -24.72 -12.62 3.61
CA ILE A 72 -23.39 -12.70 4.22
C ILE A 72 -22.61 -11.40 4.02
N ARG A 73 -22.57 -10.86 2.81
CA ARG A 73 -21.94 -9.56 2.51
C ARG A 73 -22.60 -8.43 3.30
N ASP A 74 -23.93 -8.39 3.33
CA ASP A 74 -24.68 -7.35 4.03
C ASP A 74 -24.40 -7.41 5.55
N ARG A 75 -24.31 -8.62 6.11
CA ARG A 75 -23.92 -8.83 7.51
C ARG A 75 -22.49 -8.36 7.75
N ILE A 76 -21.53 -8.80 6.94
CA ILE A 76 -20.12 -8.39 7.06
C ILE A 76 -20.00 -6.86 6.94
N SER A 77 -20.68 -6.23 5.98
CA SER A 77 -20.66 -4.77 5.82
C SER A 77 -21.28 -4.03 7.01
N ARG A 78 -22.34 -4.55 7.63
CA ARG A 78 -22.90 -3.97 8.87
C ARG A 78 -21.92 -4.07 10.03
N GLU A 79 -21.34 -5.25 10.23
CA GLU A 79 -20.36 -5.47 11.30
C GLU A 79 -19.09 -4.63 11.09
N LEU A 80 -18.57 -4.57 9.86
CA LEU A 80 -17.41 -3.74 9.53
C LEU A 80 -17.67 -2.24 9.68
N LYS A 81 -18.91 -1.77 9.57
CA LYS A 81 -19.29 -0.37 9.88
C LYS A 81 -19.32 -0.11 11.39
N LEU A 82 -19.58 -1.13 12.20
CA LEU A 82 -19.65 -1.03 13.67
C LEU A 82 -18.28 -1.20 14.34
N VAL A 83 -17.33 -1.86 13.66
CA VAL A 83 -15.95 -1.90 14.10
C VAL A 83 -15.36 -0.50 13.91
N CYS A 84 -15.06 0.19 15.02
CA CYS A 84 -14.13 1.31 15.00
C CYS A 84 -12.79 0.76 14.50
N TRP A 85 -12.48 0.99 13.23
CA TRP A 85 -11.25 0.52 12.62
C TRP A 85 -10.11 1.14 13.43
N PRO A 86 -9.20 0.35 14.02
CA PRO A 86 -7.95 0.92 14.52
C PRO A 86 -7.37 1.77 13.41
N ALA A 87 -6.73 2.89 13.75
CA ALA A 87 -6.28 3.96 12.86
C ALA A 87 -5.28 3.56 11.73
N TRP A 88 -5.20 2.28 11.36
CA TRP A 88 -4.22 1.66 10.48
C TRP A 88 -4.77 1.29 9.08
N GLY A 89 -6.07 1.48 8.82
CA GLY A 89 -6.71 1.25 7.51
C GLY A 89 -6.65 -0.21 7.02
N LEU A 90 -7.17 -0.47 5.81
CA LEU A 90 -7.17 -1.81 5.18
C LEU A 90 -5.76 -2.35 4.94
N GLN A 91 -4.82 -1.45 4.64
CA GLN A 91 -3.42 -1.77 4.41
C GLN A 91 -2.72 -2.30 5.67
N GLY A 92 -2.92 -1.65 6.83
CA GLY A 92 -2.33 -2.12 8.10
C GLY A 92 -2.89 -3.47 8.57
N GLN A 93 -4.14 -3.79 8.21
CA GLN A 93 -4.71 -5.11 8.47
C GLN A 93 -4.09 -6.20 7.60
N THR A 94 -3.87 -5.90 6.31
CA THR A 94 -3.22 -6.81 5.37
C THR A 94 -1.79 -7.10 5.82
N ASP A 95 -1.04 -6.09 6.24
CA ASP A 95 0.31 -6.26 6.80
C ASP A 95 0.34 -7.14 8.04
N ARG A 96 -0.61 -6.94 8.96
CA ARG A 96 -0.73 -7.77 10.17
C ARG A 96 -1.04 -9.22 9.81
N PHE A 97 -1.95 -9.45 8.87
CA PHE A 97 -2.32 -10.78 8.42
C PHE A 97 -1.13 -11.50 7.75
N MET A 98 -0.43 -10.83 6.84
CA MET A 98 0.77 -11.36 6.19
C MET A 98 1.88 -11.66 7.21
N ARG A 99 2.06 -10.81 8.23
CA ARG A 99 3.00 -11.06 9.33
C ARG A 99 2.63 -12.29 10.15
N ILE A 100 1.34 -12.51 10.42
CA ILE A 100 0.86 -13.69 11.15
C ILE A 100 1.16 -14.97 10.35
N ILE A 101 0.80 -15.00 9.06
CA ILE A 101 1.06 -16.15 8.17
C ILE A 101 2.56 -16.46 8.08
N TYR A 102 3.38 -15.45 7.81
CA TYR A 102 4.84 -15.60 7.80
C TYR A 102 5.36 -16.18 9.12
N THR A 103 4.91 -15.63 10.26
CA THR A 103 5.38 -16.06 11.58
C THR A 103 4.97 -17.50 11.87
N PHE A 104 3.75 -17.89 11.49
CA PHE A 104 3.22 -19.25 11.63
C PHE A 104 4.11 -20.27 10.91
N TRP A 105 4.29 -20.12 9.59
CA TRP A 105 5.08 -21.07 8.79
C TRP A 105 6.54 -21.12 9.25
N ARG A 106 7.14 -19.96 9.56
CA ARG A 106 8.49 -19.88 10.10
C ARG A 106 8.62 -20.64 11.42
N ASN A 107 7.65 -20.51 12.33
CA ASN A 107 7.69 -21.19 13.63
C ASN A 107 7.51 -22.70 13.46
N GLN A 108 6.62 -23.14 12.56
CA GLN A 108 6.36 -24.55 12.30
C GLN A 108 7.59 -25.26 11.70
N ALA A 109 8.24 -24.62 10.72
CA ALA A 109 9.49 -25.12 10.13
C ALA A 109 10.64 -25.18 11.15
N ARG A 110 10.78 -24.13 12.00
CA ARG A 110 11.78 -24.11 13.08
C ARG A 110 11.53 -25.19 14.14
N ALA A 111 10.28 -25.44 14.52
CA ALA A 111 9.93 -26.46 15.50
C ALA A 111 10.34 -27.87 15.00
N ARG A 112 10.05 -28.18 13.74
CA ARG A 112 10.44 -29.44 13.09
C ARG A 112 11.95 -29.63 13.00
N ARG A 113 12.69 -28.57 12.65
CA ARG A 113 14.17 -28.60 12.71
C ARG A 113 14.70 -28.87 14.12
N ARG A 114 14.15 -28.20 15.14
CA ARG A 114 14.57 -28.40 16.54
C ARG A 114 14.26 -29.80 17.05
N ALA A 115 13.18 -30.41 16.56
CA ALA A 115 12.83 -31.79 16.86
C ALA A 115 13.66 -32.83 16.07
N GLY A 116 14.66 -32.40 15.27
CA GLY A 116 15.51 -33.31 14.49
C GLY A 116 14.83 -33.94 13.28
N SER A 117 13.62 -33.49 12.91
CA SER A 117 12.86 -34.01 11.76
C SER A 117 12.51 -32.86 10.81
N PRO A 118 13.47 -32.36 10.01
CA PRO A 118 13.23 -31.29 9.06
C PRO A 118 12.18 -31.69 8.01
N ALA A 119 11.20 -30.83 7.77
CA ALA A 119 10.17 -31.04 6.76
C ALA A 119 10.40 -30.06 5.59
N PRO A 120 10.87 -30.53 4.42
CA PRO A 120 11.18 -29.67 3.28
C PRO A 120 10.00 -28.81 2.81
N GLU A 121 8.78 -29.33 2.88
CA GLU A 121 7.58 -28.60 2.48
C GLU A 121 7.29 -27.41 3.39
N LEU A 122 7.47 -27.57 4.71
CA LEU A 122 7.30 -26.47 5.66
C LEU A 122 8.39 -25.40 5.49
N GLU A 123 9.62 -25.79 5.13
CA GLU A 123 10.68 -24.83 4.82
C GLU A 123 10.38 -24.06 3.52
N LYS A 124 9.78 -24.72 2.52
CA LYS A 124 9.33 -24.08 1.28
C LYS A 124 8.20 -23.07 1.56
N GLN A 125 7.17 -23.48 2.28
CA GLN A 125 6.06 -22.60 2.68
C GLN A 125 6.53 -21.42 3.55
N ALA A 126 7.48 -21.65 4.46
CA ALA A 126 8.09 -20.57 5.24
C ALA A 126 8.87 -19.57 4.37
N LYS A 127 9.58 -20.04 3.34
CA LYS A 127 10.29 -19.18 2.38
C LYS A 127 9.32 -18.38 1.52
N GLU A 128 8.25 -19.01 1.02
CA GLU A 128 7.21 -18.36 0.23
C GLU A 128 6.48 -17.29 1.05
N ALA A 129 6.01 -17.62 2.25
CA ALA A 129 5.35 -16.66 3.13
C ALA A 129 6.27 -15.50 3.55
N ALA A 130 7.57 -15.77 3.77
CA ALA A 130 8.55 -14.71 4.04
C ALA A 130 8.76 -13.79 2.84
N LYS A 131 8.84 -14.37 1.63
CA LYS A 131 8.95 -13.62 0.39
C LYS A 131 7.73 -12.72 0.21
N GLU A 132 6.53 -13.28 0.29
CA GLU A 132 5.28 -12.52 0.14
C GLU A 132 5.16 -11.38 1.15
N TYR A 133 5.45 -11.65 2.43
CA TYR A 133 5.44 -10.61 3.46
C TYR A 133 6.43 -9.48 3.16
N HIS A 134 7.69 -9.81 2.82
CA HIS A 134 8.68 -8.77 2.50
C HIS A 134 8.40 -8.04 1.18
N ASP A 135 7.81 -8.73 0.19
CA ASP A 135 7.39 -8.14 -1.07
C ASP A 135 6.23 -7.15 -0.84
N ALA A 136 5.24 -7.52 -0.03
CA ALA A 136 4.14 -6.66 0.37
C ALA A 136 4.63 -5.40 1.10
N VAL A 137 5.52 -5.56 2.10
CA VAL A 137 6.13 -4.43 2.82
C VAL A 137 6.91 -3.51 1.87
N ARG A 138 7.67 -4.06 0.92
CA ARG A 138 8.41 -3.26 -0.08
C ARG A 138 7.45 -2.52 -1.01
N LYS A 139 6.38 -3.17 -1.46
CA LYS A 139 5.35 -2.55 -2.31
C LYS A 139 4.67 -1.39 -1.58
N GLN A 140 4.24 -1.61 -0.33
CA GLN A 140 3.58 -0.58 0.46
C GLN A 140 4.50 0.61 0.76
N LYS A 141 5.77 0.37 1.10
CA LYS A 141 6.73 1.47 1.29
C LYS A 141 6.87 2.32 0.03
N ARG A 142 6.97 1.69 -1.15
CA ARG A 142 7.02 2.42 -2.42
C ARG A 142 5.74 3.21 -2.68
N GLN A 143 4.58 2.57 -2.55
CA GLN A 143 3.29 3.23 -2.75
C GLN A 143 3.13 4.42 -1.81
N HIS A 144 3.48 4.27 -0.53
CA HIS A 144 3.45 5.37 0.43
C HIS A 144 4.37 6.52 0.01
N TRP A 145 5.58 6.25 -0.49
CA TRP A 145 6.47 7.28 -1.02
C TRP A 145 5.91 7.94 -2.27
N GLU A 146 5.30 7.18 -3.19
CA GLU A 146 4.65 7.71 -4.39
C GLU A 146 3.49 8.65 -4.03
N GLU A 147 2.61 8.24 -3.12
CA GLU A 147 1.49 9.05 -2.61
C GLU A 147 1.98 10.29 -1.86
N PHE A 148 3.02 10.14 -1.02
CA PHE A 148 3.62 11.25 -0.29
C PHE A 148 4.26 12.29 -1.22
N LEU A 149 4.92 11.85 -2.29
CA LEU A 149 5.57 12.71 -3.29
C LEU A 149 4.62 13.31 -4.32
N ALA A 150 3.40 12.76 -4.47
CA ALA A 150 2.38 13.30 -5.38
C ALA A 150 1.82 14.65 -4.92
N GLU A 151 2.00 15.02 -3.65
CA GLU A 151 1.66 16.34 -3.13
C GLU A 151 2.89 17.28 -3.25
N ASP A 152 2.81 18.29 -4.12
CA ASP A 152 3.91 19.21 -4.42
C ASP A 152 4.53 19.87 -3.17
N GLY A 153 3.70 20.14 -2.14
CA GLY A 153 4.13 20.71 -0.87
C GLY A 153 5.06 19.80 -0.04
N ASN A 154 5.10 18.50 -0.35
CA ASN A 154 5.94 17.54 0.35
C ASN A 154 7.32 17.35 -0.28
N ILE A 155 7.60 17.89 -1.47
CA ILE A 155 8.92 17.78 -2.15
C ILE A 155 10.06 18.26 -1.24
N TRP A 156 9.87 19.42 -0.59
CA TRP A 156 10.85 20.01 0.33
C TRP A 156 10.91 19.32 1.70
N LYS A 157 9.92 18.49 2.05
CA LYS A 157 10.00 17.59 3.21
C LYS A 157 10.76 16.32 2.82
N ALA A 158 10.49 15.80 1.62
CA ALA A 158 11.16 14.63 1.05
C ALA A 158 12.67 14.85 0.90
N SER A 159 13.10 16.05 0.46
CA SER A 159 14.52 16.41 0.32
C SER A 159 15.33 16.21 1.59
N LYS A 160 14.73 16.49 2.76
CA LYS A 160 15.37 16.32 4.07
C LYS A 160 15.69 14.85 4.39
N TYR A 161 14.88 13.92 3.90
CA TYR A 161 15.10 12.48 4.07
C TYR A 161 16.15 11.92 3.10
N LEU A 162 16.54 12.67 2.06
CA LEU A 162 17.62 12.30 1.15
C LEU A 162 19.02 12.58 1.71
N GLY A 163 19.12 13.02 2.98
CA GLY A 163 20.35 13.46 3.63
C GLY A 163 21.54 12.49 3.54
N THR A 164 22.66 13.04 3.06
CA THR A 164 24.06 12.68 3.39
C THR A 164 24.55 11.27 3.08
N ARG A 165 24.20 10.70 1.92
CA ARG A 165 25.03 9.66 1.30
C ARG A 165 26.04 10.29 0.32
N GLY A 166 27.04 10.97 0.86
CA GLY A 166 28.33 11.21 0.18
C GLY A 166 28.56 12.54 -0.55
N SER A 167 27.63 13.50 -0.54
CA SER A 167 27.89 14.84 -1.08
C SER A 167 26.92 15.84 -0.47
N ALA A 168 27.44 17.01 -0.09
CA ALA A 168 26.74 18.15 0.50
C ALA A 168 25.34 18.39 -0.11
N SER A 169 24.39 18.77 0.75
CA SER A 169 23.00 19.13 0.43
C SER A 169 22.80 19.66 -0.98
N VAL A 170 21.86 19.03 -1.72
CA VAL A 170 21.33 19.55 -2.99
C VAL A 170 20.75 20.96 -2.83
N GLU A 171 20.31 21.30 -1.63
CA GLU A 171 19.76 22.61 -1.25
C GLU A 171 20.79 23.77 -1.26
N GLU A 172 22.10 23.51 -1.44
CA GLU A 172 23.11 24.51 -1.05
C GLU A 172 24.30 24.68 -2.01
N LYS A 173 24.11 24.43 -3.32
CA LYS A 173 25.16 24.70 -4.32
C LYS A 173 24.61 25.52 -5.48
N VAL A 174 24.71 26.84 -5.35
CA VAL A 174 24.90 27.69 -6.54
C VAL A 174 26.12 27.13 -7.28
N PRO A 175 26.05 26.84 -8.59
CA PRO A 175 27.21 26.39 -9.34
C PRO A 175 28.35 27.42 -9.23
N PRO A 176 29.62 26.98 -9.20
CA PRO A 176 30.74 27.91 -9.21
C PRO A 176 30.62 28.92 -10.35
N LEU A 177 30.64 30.22 -10.03
CA LEU A 177 30.47 31.30 -10.99
C LEU A 177 31.82 31.63 -11.64
N LYS A 178 31.79 32.02 -12.92
CA LYS A 178 32.97 32.55 -13.60
C LYS A 178 33.14 34.02 -13.26
N LYS A 179 34.32 34.36 -12.77
CA LYS A 179 34.73 35.75 -12.54
C LYS A 179 35.24 36.37 -13.83
N GLU A 180 35.33 37.70 -13.85
CA GLU A 180 35.89 38.46 -14.98
C GLU A 180 37.36 38.08 -15.30
N ASP A 181 38.13 37.64 -14.31
CA ASP A 181 39.52 37.19 -14.45
C ASP A 181 39.65 35.77 -15.04
N GLY A 182 38.53 35.12 -15.37
CA GLY A 182 38.48 33.77 -15.92
C GLY A 182 38.60 32.65 -14.88
N THR A 183 38.81 32.99 -13.60
CA THR A 183 38.79 32.03 -12.49
C THR A 183 37.37 31.71 -12.07
N THR A 184 37.22 30.69 -11.22
CA THR A 184 35.91 30.22 -10.77
C THR A 184 35.79 30.34 -9.25
N THR A 185 34.63 30.73 -8.75
CA THR A 185 34.40 30.95 -7.31
C THR A 185 34.59 29.67 -6.49
N MET A 186 35.23 29.77 -5.33
CA MET A 186 35.62 28.60 -4.52
C MET A 186 34.70 28.29 -3.34
N GLY A 187 33.71 29.13 -3.07
CA GLY A 187 32.73 28.90 -2.01
C GLY A 187 31.58 29.89 -2.04
N ARG A 188 30.62 29.73 -1.12
CA ARG A 188 29.41 30.56 -1.06
C ARG A 188 29.69 32.04 -0.82
N GLN A 189 30.66 32.35 0.03
CA GLN A 189 31.05 33.73 0.31
C GLN A 189 31.59 34.40 -0.97
N ASP A 190 32.47 33.70 -1.67
CA ASP A 190 33.06 34.15 -2.93
C ASP A 190 32.00 34.30 -4.05
N GLN A 191 31.00 33.42 -4.09
CA GLN A 191 29.84 33.56 -4.98
C GLN A 191 28.97 34.76 -4.64
N ALA A 192 28.72 35.01 -3.35
CA ALA A 192 27.92 36.15 -2.92
C ALA A 192 28.61 37.47 -3.25
N GLU A 193 29.92 37.54 -3.06
CA GLU A 193 30.74 38.72 -3.42
C GLU A 193 30.75 38.97 -4.93
N GLU A 194 30.90 37.93 -5.75
CA GLU A 194 30.84 38.08 -7.21
C GLU A 194 29.46 38.56 -7.67
N LEU A 195 28.38 37.97 -7.14
CA LEU A 195 27.01 38.40 -7.47
C LEU A 195 26.77 39.86 -7.06
N LEU A 196 27.19 40.26 -5.86
CA LEU A 196 27.07 41.65 -5.40
C LEU A 196 27.80 42.59 -6.35
N ARG A 197 29.03 42.25 -6.75
CA ARG A 197 29.82 43.06 -7.66
C ARG A 197 29.19 43.17 -9.05
N THR A 198 28.65 42.08 -9.60
CA THR A 198 28.04 42.06 -10.95
C THR A 198 26.71 42.83 -10.99
N PHE A 199 25.83 42.60 -10.01
CA PHE A 199 24.48 43.19 -10.02
C PHE A 199 24.43 44.61 -9.44
N PHE A 200 25.41 44.99 -8.62
CA PHE A 200 25.50 46.31 -8.00
C PHE A 200 26.88 46.92 -8.28
N PRO A 201 27.15 47.34 -9.52
CA PRO A 201 28.39 48.04 -9.84
C PRO A 201 28.53 49.30 -8.97
N SER A 202 29.76 49.67 -8.64
CA SER A 202 30.03 50.91 -7.91
C SER A 202 29.38 52.09 -8.64
N LEU A 203 28.72 52.95 -7.88
CA LEU A 203 28.13 54.18 -8.41
C LEU A 203 29.20 54.94 -9.22
N PRO A 204 28.85 55.47 -10.40
CA PRO A 204 29.78 56.28 -11.16
C PRO A 204 30.26 57.48 -10.32
N PRO A 205 31.52 57.92 -10.47
CA PRO A 205 32.10 58.99 -9.66
C PRO A 205 31.39 60.34 -9.81
N GLN A 206 30.63 60.52 -10.89
CA GLN A 206 29.68 61.62 -11.06
C GLN A 206 28.28 61.04 -11.28
N ILE A 207 27.38 61.38 -10.37
CA ILE A 207 25.94 61.22 -10.55
C ILE A 207 25.42 62.64 -10.83
N GLU A 208 25.21 62.95 -12.10
CA GLU A 208 24.51 64.19 -12.45
C GLU A 208 23.05 64.06 -11.97
N ALA A 209 22.48 65.15 -11.45
CA ALA A 209 21.07 65.17 -11.13
C ALA A 209 20.28 64.80 -12.39
N GLU A 210 19.32 63.89 -12.28
CA GLU A 210 18.44 63.59 -13.41
C GLU A 210 17.91 64.92 -13.96
N PRO A 211 18.09 65.21 -15.26
CA PRO A 211 17.47 66.39 -15.84
C PRO A 211 15.99 66.30 -15.56
N GLU A 212 15.34 67.41 -15.17
CA GLU A 212 13.90 67.47 -14.93
C GLU A 212 13.18 66.71 -16.05
N GLY A 213 12.75 65.49 -15.74
CA GLY A 213 12.20 64.60 -16.73
C GLY A 213 11.01 65.29 -17.36
N SER A 214 10.90 65.23 -18.70
CA SER A 214 9.72 65.73 -19.40
C SER A 214 8.47 65.25 -18.65
N GLN A 215 7.72 66.18 -18.06
CA GLN A 215 6.49 65.86 -17.37
C GLN A 215 5.59 65.19 -18.39
N ARG A 216 5.50 63.86 -18.33
CA ARG A 216 4.59 63.12 -19.19
C ARG A 216 3.19 63.63 -18.88
N PRO A 217 2.39 64.00 -19.89
CA PRO A 217 1.02 64.40 -19.64
C PRO A 217 0.32 63.30 -18.84
N PRO A 218 -0.50 63.66 -17.83
CA PRO A 218 -1.26 62.67 -17.08
C PRO A 218 -1.99 61.74 -18.05
N VAL A 219 -1.83 60.44 -17.88
CA VAL A 219 -2.57 59.46 -18.68
C VAL A 219 -4.04 59.70 -18.42
N ALA A 220 -4.83 59.92 -19.48
CA ALA A 220 -6.26 60.14 -19.36
C ALA A 220 -6.92 58.88 -18.79
N TRP A 221 -7.38 58.97 -17.54
CA TRP A 221 -8.14 57.92 -16.89
C TRP A 221 -9.61 58.04 -17.28
N PRO A 222 -10.19 57.06 -17.98
CA PRO A 222 -11.63 57.07 -18.28
C PRO A 222 -12.44 56.99 -16.98
N GLU A 223 -13.64 57.60 -16.97
CA GLU A 223 -14.54 57.50 -15.83
C GLU A 223 -14.94 56.04 -15.60
N LEU A 224 -14.80 55.58 -14.36
CA LEU A 224 -15.16 54.22 -13.96
C LEU A 224 -16.67 54.03 -14.05
N THR A 225 -17.11 53.06 -14.85
CA THR A 225 -18.53 52.70 -14.94
C THR A 225 -18.96 51.87 -13.73
N ARG A 226 -20.24 51.97 -13.34
CA ARG A 226 -20.78 51.21 -12.20
C ARG A 226 -20.65 49.70 -12.44
N GLU A 227 -20.85 49.26 -13.67
CA GLU A 227 -20.78 47.87 -14.08
C GLU A 227 -19.36 47.30 -13.99
N GLU A 228 -18.33 48.12 -14.27
CA GLU A 228 -16.93 47.72 -14.09
C GLU A 228 -16.57 47.59 -12.61
N VAL A 229 -17.05 48.52 -11.78
CA VAL A 229 -16.86 48.46 -10.32
C VAL A 229 -17.50 47.19 -9.76
N GLU A 230 -18.76 46.93 -10.09
CA GLU A 230 -19.47 45.73 -9.63
C GLU A 230 -18.76 44.44 -10.07
N ARG A 231 -18.37 44.35 -11.35
CA ARG A 231 -17.65 43.18 -11.88
C ARG A 231 -16.33 42.94 -11.15
N LYS A 232 -15.59 44.01 -10.84
CA LYS A 232 -14.28 43.91 -10.17
C LYS A 232 -14.42 43.59 -8.68
N VAL A 233 -15.44 44.14 -8.01
CA VAL A 233 -15.77 43.81 -6.62
C VAL A 233 -16.16 42.33 -6.50
N MET A 234 -17.03 41.83 -7.38
CA MET A 234 -17.43 40.42 -7.37
C MET A 234 -16.31 39.45 -7.78
N ALA A 235 -15.35 39.89 -8.60
CA ALA A 235 -14.19 39.08 -8.96
C ALA A 235 -13.08 39.13 -7.89
N ALA A 236 -13.15 40.03 -6.91
CA ALA A 236 -12.13 40.16 -5.90
C ALA A 236 -12.17 38.98 -4.93
N LYS A 237 -11.00 38.45 -4.57
CA LYS A 237 -10.92 37.43 -3.51
C LYS A 237 -11.32 38.05 -2.17
N PRO A 238 -12.25 37.44 -1.42
CA PRO A 238 -12.59 37.92 -0.09
C PRO A 238 -11.38 37.83 0.83
N TRP A 239 -11.32 38.72 1.82
CA TRP A 239 -10.26 38.79 2.84
C TRP A 239 -8.87 39.16 2.32
N LYS A 240 -8.80 39.95 1.25
CA LYS A 240 -7.53 40.60 0.87
C LYS A 240 -7.03 41.52 1.99
N ALA A 241 -5.70 41.66 2.04
CA ALA A 241 -5.01 42.48 3.03
C ALA A 241 -5.63 43.90 3.09
N PRO A 242 -5.84 44.44 4.30
CA PRO A 242 -6.43 45.77 4.45
C PRO A 242 -5.55 46.84 3.80
N GLY A 243 -6.18 47.86 3.23
CA GLY A 243 -5.49 49.08 2.82
C GLY A 243 -5.20 49.97 4.02
N ASP A 244 -4.89 51.24 3.75
CA ASP A 244 -4.67 52.25 4.79
C ASP A 244 -5.90 52.48 5.70
N ASP A 245 -7.08 52.04 5.26
CA ASP A 245 -8.34 52.06 6.01
C ASP A 245 -8.46 50.93 7.05
N GLY A 246 -7.57 49.93 7.03
CA GLY A 246 -7.56 48.83 7.98
C GLY A 246 -8.71 47.83 7.82
N LEU A 247 -9.54 47.95 6.78
CA LEU A 247 -10.68 47.06 6.54
C LEU A 247 -10.33 46.02 5.45
N PRO A 248 -10.51 44.71 5.72
CA PRO A 248 -10.38 43.70 4.68
C PRO A 248 -11.56 43.76 3.71
N ALA A 249 -11.30 43.50 2.43
CA ALA A 249 -12.35 43.44 1.42
C ALA A 249 -13.28 42.24 1.69
N MET A 250 -14.51 42.50 2.16
CA MET A 250 -15.59 41.52 2.32
C MET A 250 -16.62 41.72 1.20
N ALA A 251 -16.40 41.05 0.07
CA ALA A 251 -17.37 40.97 -1.02
C ALA A 251 -17.82 39.51 -1.18
N TRP A 252 -19.12 39.28 -1.39
CA TRP A 252 -19.78 37.97 -1.48
C TRP A 252 -20.10 37.63 -2.93
#